data_AF-K2RWB9-F1
#
_entry.id   AF-K2RWB9-F1
#
_cell.length_a   1.000
_cell.length_b   1.000
_cell.length_c   1.000
_cell.angle_alpha   90.00
_cell.angle_beta   90.00
_cell.angle_gamma   90.00
#
_symmetry.space_group_name_H-M   'P 1'
#
loop_
_entity.id
_entity.type
_entity.pdbx_description
1 polymer ?
#
loop_
_entity_poly.entity_id
_entity_poly.type
_entity_poly.pdbx_seq_one_letter_code
_entity_poly.pdbx_strand_id
1 'polypeptide(L)'
;MKRLIYILAVVLVVVMASGCTSDEWASNKTYSGNGITFTYPGTWGENATKTVTVPAGSNSLAAVGSNDEGFAVGSITASGLDTASIQNVLNQLVQEYQTQGYGDSKSISVDGSTATMLTTTSKDSSGYYTTIAFWVKNNSLYYAAYVSSTNSTQNMEKILGSLKTT
;
A
#
# COMPACT_ATOMS: atom_id res chain seq x y z
N MET A 1 49.75 24.61 48.32
CA MET A 1 48.46 24.99 48.95
C MET A 1 47.54 25.59 47.89
N LYS A 2 46.31 25.05 47.79
CA LYS A 2 45.15 25.55 47.03
C LYS A 2 45.19 25.35 45.51
N ARG A 3 44.20 24.75 44.84
CA ARG A 3 43.05 23.88 45.17
C ARG A 3 42.56 23.34 43.81
N LEU A 4 42.29 22.04 43.77
CA LEU A 4 41.64 21.33 42.67
C LEU A 4 40.20 21.81 42.44
N ILE A 5 39.71 21.56 41.22
CA ILE A 5 38.30 21.49 40.76
C ILE A 5 37.67 22.83 40.37
N TYR A 6 37.45 23.03 39.05
CA TYR A 6 36.18 23.48 38.43
C TYR A 6 36.21 22.98 36.97
N ILE A 7 35.76 21.74 36.75
CA ILE A 7 34.43 21.41 36.19
C ILE A 7 34.37 21.70 34.68
N LEU A 8 34.77 20.68 33.92
CA LEU A 8 33.97 20.04 32.88
C LEU A 8 32.87 20.93 32.26
N ALA A 9 33.26 21.84 31.38
CA ALA A 9 32.33 22.66 30.63
C ALA A 9 31.88 21.93 29.35
N VAL A 10 30.79 21.18 29.51
CA VAL A 10 29.64 21.12 28.59
C VAL A 10 29.98 20.80 27.12
N VAL A 11 29.96 19.49 26.82
CA VAL A 11 29.64 18.97 25.49
C VAL A 11 28.15 19.25 25.24
N LEU A 12 27.85 20.22 24.39
CA LEU A 12 26.54 20.42 23.79
C LEU A 12 26.74 20.83 22.33
N VAL A 13 26.83 19.83 21.46
CA VAL A 13 26.35 19.99 20.08
C VAL A 13 25.36 18.85 19.85
N VAL A 14 24.11 19.20 20.13
CA VAL A 14 22.87 18.73 19.51
C VAL A 14 23.07 17.49 18.64
N VAL A 15 22.99 16.31 19.25
CA VAL A 15 22.32 15.22 18.54
C VAL A 15 20.92 15.76 18.38
N MET A 16 20.57 16.20 17.18
CA MET A 16 19.17 16.35 16.85
C MET A 16 18.62 14.96 17.12
N ALA A 17 17.91 14.81 18.24
CA ALA A 17 16.91 13.78 18.35
C ALA A 17 16.13 13.93 17.07
N SER A 18 16.38 13.00 16.14
CA SER A 18 15.53 12.68 15.02
C SER A 18 14.13 12.99 15.47
N GLY A 19 13.55 14.05 14.90
CA GLY A 19 12.21 14.49 15.29
C GLY A 19 11.35 13.25 15.35
N CYS A 20 10.61 13.08 16.45
CA CYS A 20 9.54 12.10 16.56
C CYS A 20 8.55 12.34 15.40
N THR A 21 8.86 11.83 14.22
CA THR A 21 7.86 11.27 13.33
C THR A 21 7.56 9.95 14.00
N SER A 22 6.38 9.82 14.61
CA SER A 22 5.88 8.52 15.01
C SER A 22 6.00 7.61 13.79
N ASP A 23 7.03 6.78 13.75
CA ASP A 23 7.24 5.85 12.65
C ASP A 23 6.12 4.83 12.78
N GLU A 24 5.03 5.06 12.06
CA GLU A 24 3.84 4.22 12.10
C GLU A 24 4.16 2.77 11.73
N TRP A 25 5.30 2.54 11.08
CA TRP A 25 5.85 1.23 10.75
C TRP A 25 6.75 0.64 11.85
N ALA A 26 7.22 1.42 12.82
CA ALA A 26 7.99 0.92 13.97
C ALA A 26 7.17 0.02 14.90
N SER A 27 5.83 0.13 14.85
CA SER A 27 4.90 -0.76 15.55
C SER A 27 3.97 -1.49 14.57
N ASN A 28 4.48 -1.91 13.41
CA ASN A 28 3.67 -2.57 12.38
C ASN A 28 2.92 -3.81 12.90
N LYS A 29 1.82 -4.12 12.20
CA LYS A 29 1.02 -5.33 12.40
C LYS A 29 1.12 -6.22 11.16
N THR A 30 0.81 -7.49 11.33
CA THR A 30 0.76 -8.47 10.24
C THR A 30 -0.65 -8.97 10.07
N TYR A 31 -1.20 -8.82 8.87
CA TYR A 31 -2.41 -9.52 8.47
C TYR A 31 -2.04 -10.93 7.99
N SER A 32 -2.84 -11.93 8.37
CA SER A 32 -2.68 -13.31 7.91
C SER A 32 -4.05 -13.97 7.83
N GLY A 33 -4.58 -14.10 6.61
CA GLY A 33 -5.92 -14.63 6.37
C GLY A 33 -6.23 -14.70 4.88
N ASN A 34 -7.29 -15.42 4.51
CA ASN A 34 -7.80 -15.48 3.14
C ASN A 34 -6.74 -15.77 2.06
N GLY A 35 -5.74 -16.60 2.38
CA GLY A 35 -4.69 -16.99 1.44
C GLY A 35 -3.61 -15.92 1.19
N ILE A 36 -3.54 -14.87 2.01
CA ILE A 36 -2.51 -13.85 1.94
C ILE A 36 -1.95 -13.47 3.31
N THR A 37 -0.73 -12.95 3.31
CA THR A 37 -0.14 -12.27 4.47
C THR A 37 0.60 -11.01 4.03
N PHE A 38 0.55 -9.96 4.84
CA PHE A 38 1.28 -8.71 4.61
C PHE A 38 1.43 -7.92 5.91
N THR A 39 2.41 -7.02 5.95
CA THR A 39 2.61 -6.07 7.05
C THR A 39 1.96 -4.73 6.73
N TYR A 40 1.44 -4.05 7.77
CA TYR A 40 0.78 -2.75 7.64
C TYR A 40 1.06 -1.86 8.88
N PRO A 41 0.85 -0.52 8.79
CA PRO A 41 1.14 0.39 9.90
C PRO A 41 0.40 0.02 11.20
N GLY A 42 1.08 0.19 12.34
CA GLY A 42 0.55 -0.16 13.67
C GLY A 42 -0.67 0.64 14.10
N THR A 43 -0.79 1.86 13.58
CA THR A 43 -1.88 2.80 13.85
C THR A 43 -3.16 2.45 13.10
N TRP A 44 -3.08 1.59 12.07
CA TRP A 44 -4.25 1.18 11.29
C TRP A 44 -5.04 0.08 11.97
N GLY A 45 -6.34 0.06 11.70
CA GLY A 45 -7.28 -0.99 12.10
C GLY A 45 -7.64 -1.91 10.94
N GLU A 46 -7.97 -3.16 11.27
CA GLU A 46 -8.58 -4.11 10.33
C GLU A 46 -10.06 -3.80 10.15
N ASN A 47 -10.62 -4.13 8.98
CA ASN A 47 -12.01 -3.83 8.61
C ASN A 47 -12.36 -2.34 8.67
N ALA A 48 -11.39 -1.45 8.39
CA ALA A 48 -11.66 -0.05 8.12
C ALA A 48 -12.44 0.05 6.79
N THR A 49 -13.76 -0.12 6.85
CA THR A 49 -14.65 -0.09 5.70
C THR A 49 -14.73 1.32 5.13
N LYS A 50 -13.76 1.66 4.27
CA LYS A 50 -14.06 2.49 3.10
C LYS A 50 -14.40 1.54 1.97
N THR A 51 -15.66 1.60 1.53
CA THR A 51 -16.20 0.76 0.47
C THR A 51 -15.43 1.01 -0.82
N VAL A 52 -14.51 0.12 -1.16
CA VAL A 52 -13.94 0.07 -2.52
C VAL A 52 -14.93 -0.70 -3.37
N THR A 53 -15.46 -0.08 -4.42
CA THR A 53 -16.28 -0.78 -5.41
C THR A 53 -15.37 -1.76 -6.14
N VAL A 54 -15.70 -3.05 -6.06
CA VAL A 54 -14.95 -4.12 -6.71
C VAL A 54 -15.79 -4.73 -7.84
N PRO A 55 -15.16 -5.20 -8.95
CA PRO A 55 -15.89 -5.88 -10.02
C PRO A 55 -16.67 -7.10 -9.49
N ALA A 56 -17.84 -7.37 -10.06
CA ALA A 56 -18.63 -8.57 -9.73
C ALA A 56 -17.82 -9.85 -10.00
N GLY A 57 -17.89 -10.82 -9.09
CA GLY A 57 -17.08 -12.05 -9.16
C GLY A 57 -15.67 -11.94 -8.56
N SER A 58 -15.35 -10.82 -7.90
CA SER A 58 -14.12 -10.69 -7.12
C SER A 58 -14.27 -11.22 -5.70
N ASN A 59 -13.18 -11.79 -5.18
CA ASN A 59 -13.02 -12.16 -3.78
C ASN A 59 -12.33 -11.02 -3.04
N SER A 60 -12.96 -10.50 -1.99
CA SER A 60 -12.31 -9.58 -1.05
C SER A 60 -11.39 -10.39 -0.13
N LEU A 61 -10.11 -10.04 -0.08
CA LEU A 61 -9.12 -10.78 0.72
C LEU A 61 -8.80 -10.07 2.03
N ALA A 62 -8.57 -8.76 2.02
CA ALA A 62 -8.33 -7.99 3.24
C ALA A 62 -8.60 -6.50 3.04
N ALA A 63 -8.88 -5.82 4.15
CA ALA A 63 -8.94 -4.35 4.22
C ALA A 63 -8.38 -3.85 5.56
N VAL A 64 -7.50 -2.85 5.49
CA VAL A 64 -6.89 -2.18 6.63
C VAL A 64 -6.82 -0.68 6.38
N GLY A 65 -6.84 0.15 7.43
CA GLY A 65 -6.77 1.59 7.23
C GLY A 65 -6.83 2.42 8.50
N SER A 66 -6.81 3.73 8.30
CA SER A 66 -7.01 4.78 9.29
C SER A 66 -8.06 5.78 8.76
N ASN A 67 -8.17 6.96 9.37
CA ASN A 67 -9.11 7.99 8.91
C ASN A 67 -8.68 8.61 7.56
N ASP A 68 -7.37 8.74 7.35
CA ASP A 68 -6.80 9.47 6.22
C ASP A 68 -6.36 8.56 5.08
N GLU A 69 -6.16 7.28 5.36
CA GLU A 69 -5.63 6.29 4.42
C GLU A 69 -6.37 4.96 4.55
N GLY A 70 -6.46 4.20 3.46
CA GLY A 70 -7.05 2.87 3.49
C GLY A 70 -6.52 2.00 2.35
N PHE A 71 -6.37 0.71 2.62
CA PHE A 71 -5.90 -0.30 1.69
C PHE A 71 -6.87 -1.47 1.66
N ALA A 72 -7.20 -1.94 0.47
CA ALA A 72 -7.96 -3.17 0.26
C ALA A 72 -7.29 -4.00 -0.84
N VAL A 73 -7.35 -5.32 -0.69
CA VAL A 73 -6.81 -6.27 -1.67
C VAL A 73 -7.83 -7.35 -1.97
N GLY A 74 -7.91 -7.72 -3.24
CA GLY A 74 -8.83 -8.72 -3.74
C GLY A 74 -8.25 -9.52 -4.90
N SER A 75 -9.00 -10.54 -5.32
CA SER A 75 -8.64 -11.37 -6.48
C SER A 75 -9.86 -11.71 -7.34
N ILE A 76 -9.61 -12.00 -8.60
CA ILE A 76 -10.59 -12.53 -9.55
C ILE A 76 -9.99 -13.80 -10.12
N THR A 77 -10.66 -14.93 -9.87
CA THR A 77 -10.30 -16.21 -10.48
C THR A 77 -10.95 -16.28 -11.85
N ALA A 78 -10.12 -16.23 -12.90
CA ALA A 78 -10.61 -16.31 -14.27
C ALA A 78 -10.67 -17.78 -14.73
N SER A 79 -11.71 -18.49 -14.29
CA SER A 79 -11.95 -19.88 -14.68
C SER A 79 -11.99 -20.02 -16.20
N GLY A 80 -11.13 -20.88 -16.75
CA GLY A 80 -11.05 -21.15 -18.19
C GLY A 80 -10.17 -20.19 -19.00
N LEU A 81 -9.51 -19.21 -18.37
CA LEU A 81 -8.50 -18.39 -19.02
C LEU A 81 -7.08 -18.83 -18.64
N ASP A 82 -6.19 -18.83 -19.64
CA ASP A 82 -4.76 -19.00 -19.39
C ASP A 82 -4.13 -17.70 -18.87
N THR A 83 -2.90 -17.79 -18.35
CA THR A 83 -2.19 -16.65 -17.75
C THR A 83 -2.00 -15.50 -18.75
N ALA A 84 -1.76 -15.81 -20.03
CA ALA A 84 -1.58 -14.80 -21.08
C ALA A 84 -2.87 -14.02 -21.34
N SER A 85 -4.02 -14.69 -21.37
CA SER A 85 -5.33 -14.05 -21.52
C SER A 85 -5.65 -13.16 -20.33
N ILE A 86 -5.35 -13.60 -19.11
CA ILE A 86 -5.52 -12.76 -17.91
C ILE A 86 -4.60 -11.53 -17.96
N GLN A 87 -3.37 -11.69 -18.46
CA GLN A 87 -2.45 -10.57 -18.65
C GLN A 87 -2.99 -9.55 -19.68
N ASN A 88 -3.65 -10.02 -20.74
CA ASN A 88 -4.31 -9.12 -21.71
C ASN A 88 -5.46 -8.35 -21.06
N VAL A 89 -6.27 -9.00 -20.22
CA VAL A 89 -7.33 -8.32 -19.45
C VAL A 89 -6.72 -7.27 -18.51
N LEU A 90 -5.63 -7.59 -17.81
CA LEU A 90 -4.92 -6.61 -16.98
C LEU A 90 -4.49 -5.40 -17.81
N ASN A 91 -3.89 -5.61 -18.98
CA ASN A 91 -3.44 -4.53 -19.85
C ASN A 91 -4.62 -3.64 -20.31
N GLN A 92 -5.78 -4.24 -20.59
CA GLN A 92 -7.00 -3.50 -20.93
C GLN A 92 -7.51 -2.66 -19.75
N LEU A 93 -7.54 -3.24 -18.54
CA LEU A 93 -7.92 -2.51 -17.32
C LEU A 93 -7.01 -1.31 -17.08
N VAL A 94 -5.69 -1.48 -17.22
CA VAL A 94 -4.72 -0.38 -17.09
C VAL A 94 -5.07 0.77 -18.03
N GLN A 95 -5.35 0.47 -19.30
CA GLN A 95 -5.77 1.49 -20.27
C GLN A 95 -7.09 2.15 -19.88
N GLU A 96 -8.08 1.37 -19.44
CA GLU A 96 -9.37 1.89 -18.99
C GLU A 96 -9.21 2.86 -17.82
N TYR A 97 -8.44 2.51 -16.79
CA TYR A 97 -8.17 3.40 -15.66
C TYR A 97 -7.46 4.68 -16.07
N GLN A 98 -6.54 4.63 -17.04
CA GLN A 98 -5.90 5.83 -17.58
C GLN A 98 -6.93 6.77 -18.23
N THR A 99 -7.90 6.23 -18.97
CA THR A 99 -9.00 7.04 -19.54
C THR A 99 -9.92 7.65 -18.48
N GLN A 100 -9.98 7.05 -17.28
CA GLN A 100 -10.77 7.53 -16.15
C GLN A 100 -10.04 8.58 -15.29
N GLY A 101 -8.85 9.04 -15.70
CA GLY A 101 -8.11 10.10 -15.01
C GLY A 101 -7.01 9.62 -14.06
N TYR A 102 -6.64 8.33 -14.14
CA TYR A 102 -5.40 7.83 -13.55
C TYR A 102 -4.21 8.22 -14.44
N GLY A 103 -3.10 8.59 -13.80
CA GLY A 103 -1.88 9.00 -14.49
C GLY A 103 -1.09 7.84 -15.09
N ASP A 104 0.19 8.11 -15.40
CA ASP A 104 1.09 7.09 -15.92
C ASP A 104 1.26 5.92 -14.95
N SER A 105 1.34 4.72 -15.51
CA SER A 105 1.56 3.51 -14.72
C SER A 105 3.04 3.35 -14.35
N LYS A 106 3.31 2.85 -13.15
CA LYS A 106 4.64 2.36 -12.74
C LYS A 106 4.60 0.87 -12.38
N SER A 107 5.71 0.18 -12.56
CA SER A 107 5.85 -1.23 -12.19
C SER A 107 6.44 -1.39 -10.79
N ILE A 108 5.88 -2.30 -10.00
CA ILE A 108 6.41 -2.72 -8.69
C ILE A 108 6.43 -4.25 -8.60
N SER A 109 7.16 -4.83 -7.64
CA SER A 109 7.16 -6.27 -7.39
C SER A 109 6.23 -6.63 -6.23
N VAL A 110 5.38 -7.63 -6.43
CA VAL A 110 4.46 -8.17 -5.42
C VAL A 110 4.58 -9.68 -5.42
N ASP A 111 5.17 -10.21 -4.35
CA ASP A 111 5.42 -11.65 -4.20
C ASP A 111 6.05 -12.33 -5.43
N GLY A 112 7.03 -11.68 -6.05
CA GLY A 112 7.72 -12.18 -7.25
C GLY A 112 6.97 -11.97 -8.57
N SER A 113 5.72 -11.50 -8.55
CA SER A 113 5.00 -11.03 -9.74
C SER A 113 5.27 -9.54 -9.98
N THR A 114 5.25 -9.12 -11.25
CA THR A 114 5.22 -7.69 -11.60
C THR A 114 3.79 -7.17 -11.49
N ALA A 115 3.61 -6.11 -10.70
CA ALA A 115 2.35 -5.39 -10.60
C ALA A 115 2.44 -4.04 -11.33
N THR A 116 1.36 -3.67 -11.99
CA THR A 116 1.17 -2.35 -12.61
C THR A 116 0.36 -1.48 -11.68
N MET A 117 0.94 -0.35 -11.24
CA MET A 117 0.31 0.58 -10.31
C MET A 117 0.04 1.93 -10.96
N LEU A 118 -1.13 2.50 -10.71
CA LEU A 118 -1.60 3.78 -11.23
C LEU A 118 -2.25 4.60 -10.12
N THR A 119 -2.17 5.92 -10.20
CA THR A 119 -2.76 6.84 -9.22
C THR A 119 -3.59 7.91 -9.91
N THR A 120 -4.71 8.32 -9.32
CA THR A 120 -5.52 9.43 -9.84
C THR A 120 -4.69 10.71 -9.91
N THR A 121 -4.90 11.50 -10.96
CA THR A 121 -4.21 12.79 -11.15
C THR A 121 -4.77 13.90 -10.26
N SER A 122 -5.96 13.69 -9.70
CA SER A 122 -6.66 14.62 -8.81
C SER A 122 -7.38 13.86 -7.68
N LYS A 123 -7.84 14.62 -6.69
CA LYS A 123 -8.69 14.11 -5.61
C LYS A 123 -10.11 13.89 -6.09
N ASP A 124 -10.77 12.87 -5.54
CA ASP A 124 -12.21 12.67 -5.69
C ASP A 124 -13.02 13.71 -4.89
N SER A 125 -14.36 13.63 -4.97
CA SER A 125 -15.27 14.50 -4.23
C SER A 125 -15.17 14.35 -2.71
N SER A 126 -14.57 13.26 -2.22
CA SER A 126 -14.32 13.00 -0.81
C SER A 126 -12.93 13.49 -0.35
N GLY A 127 -12.13 14.06 -1.24
CA GLY A 127 -10.83 14.66 -0.94
C GLY A 127 -9.66 13.67 -0.96
N TYR A 128 -9.82 12.49 -1.57
CA TYR A 128 -8.80 11.44 -1.60
C TYR A 128 -8.22 11.22 -2.99
N TYR A 129 -6.92 10.92 -3.04
CA TYR A 129 -6.30 10.26 -4.18
C TYR A 129 -6.55 8.75 -4.09
N THR A 130 -6.75 8.11 -5.23
CA THR A 130 -6.88 6.66 -5.32
C THR A 130 -5.73 6.09 -6.12
N THR A 131 -5.06 5.08 -5.57
CA THR A 131 -4.02 4.29 -6.23
C THR A 131 -4.51 2.87 -6.36
N ILE A 132 -4.31 2.27 -7.54
CA ILE A 132 -4.68 0.89 -7.80
C ILE A 132 -3.45 0.16 -8.34
N ALA A 133 -3.23 -1.06 -7.88
CA ALA A 133 -2.24 -1.98 -8.44
C ALA A 133 -2.93 -3.25 -8.92
N PHE A 134 -2.50 -3.76 -10.08
CA PHE A 134 -2.94 -5.03 -10.66
C PHE A 134 -1.76 -5.95 -10.88
N TRP A 135 -1.92 -7.24 -10.61
CA TRP A 135 -0.92 -8.25 -10.97
C TRP A 135 -1.55 -9.60 -11.23
N VAL A 136 -0.86 -10.42 -12.03
CA VAL A 136 -1.27 -11.81 -12.29
C VAL A 136 -0.39 -12.75 -11.49
N LYS A 137 -1.02 -13.69 -10.79
CA LYS A 137 -0.34 -14.78 -10.09
C LYS A 137 -1.26 -16.00 -10.01
N ASN A 138 -0.72 -17.19 -10.24
CA ASN A 138 -1.45 -18.46 -10.11
C ASN A 138 -2.82 -18.46 -10.84
N ASN A 139 -2.84 -18.05 -12.12
CA ASN A 139 -4.07 -17.92 -12.93
C ASN A 139 -5.18 -17.05 -12.31
N SER A 140 -4.80 -16.13 -11.42
CA SER A 140 -5.70 -15.16 -10.80
C SER A 140 -5.20 -13.75 -11.09
N LEU A 141 -6.15 -12.85 -11.38
CA LEU A 141 -5.90 -11.41 -11.41
C LEU A 141 -6.10 -10.89 -9.99
N TYR A 142 -5.04 -10.38 -9.39
CA TYR A 142 -5.11 -9.69 -8.12
C TYR A 142 -5.18 -8.19 -8.35
N TYR A 143 -5.84 -7.50 -7.43
CA TYR A 143 -5.85 -6.05 -7.38
C TYR A 143 -5.71 -5.57 -5.94
N ALA A 144 -5.11 -4.40 -5.78
CA ALA A 144 -5.11 -3.65 -4.54
C ALA A 144 -5.55 -2.22 -4.82
N ALA A 145 -6.43 -1.69 -3.98
CA ALA A 145 -6.85 -0.31 -3.99
C ALA A 145 -6.35 0.38 -2.73
N TYR A 146 -5.88 1.61 -2.88
CA TYR A 146 -5.38 2.43 -1.80
C TYR A 146 -5.93 3.84 -1.95
N VAL A 147 -6.48 4.39 -0.86
CA VAL A 147 -6.96 5.77 -0.81
C VAL A 147 -6.11 6.55 0.19
N SER A 148 -5.81 7.81 -0.12
CA SER A 148 -5.00 8.68 0.75
C SER A 148 -5.36 10.15 0.55
N SER A 149 -5.36 10.92 1.64
CA SER A 149 -5.58 12.37 1.59
C SER A 149 -4.42 13.13 0.92
N THR A 150 -3.28 12.46 0.72
CA THR A 150 -2.10 12.94 -0.02
C THR A 150 -1.81 12.08 -1.24
N ASN A 151 -1.03 12.58 -2.20
CA ASN A 151 -0.62 11.80 -3.38
C ASN A 151 0.56 10.84 -3.09
N SER A 152 0.80 10.51 -1.81
CA SER A 152 1.85 9.55 -1.43
C SER A 152 1.36 8.11 -1.66
N THR A 153 2.20 7.27 -2.24
CA THR A 153 1.95 5.82 -2.43
C THR A 153 2.83 4.95 -1.54
N GLN A 154 3.61 5.55 -0.63
CA GLN A 154 4.64 4.86 0.15
C GLN A 154 4.08 3.72 1.01
N ASN A 155 2.94 3.94 1.68
CA ASN A 155 2.32 2.92 2.52
C ASN A 155 1.82 1.73 1.70
N MET A 156 1.19 1.99 0.55
CA MET A 156 0.80 0.93 -0.39
C MET A 156 2.00 0.13 -0.89
N GLU A 157 3.09 0.79 -1.29
CA GLU A 157 4.30 0.11 -1.75
C GLU A 157 4.94 -0.78 -0.68
N LYS A 158 5.00 -0.30 0.57
CA LYS A 158 5.50 -1.10 1.70
C LYS A 158 4.60 -2.30 1.99
N ILE A 159 3.28 -2.11 1.99
CA ILE A 159 2.30 -3.19 2.18
C ILE A 159 2.51 -4.25 1.08
N LEU A 160 2.47 -3.84 -0.19
CA LEU A 160 2.61 -4.73 -1.34
C LEU A 160 3.98 -5.40 -1.43
N GLY A 161 5.05 -4.70 -1.02
CA GLY A 161 6.40 -5.27 -0.94
C GLY A 161 6.53 -6.38 0.12
N SER A 162 5.69 -6.36 1.15
CA SER A 162 5.61 -7.42 2.17
C SER A 162 4.58 -8.51 1.85
N LEU A 163 3.72 -8.29 0.86
CA LEU A 163 2.61 -9.19 0.56
C LEU A 163 3.12 -10.52 0.02
N LYS A 164 2.54 -11.60 0.55
CA LYS A 164 2.72 -12.99 0.11
C LYS A 164 1.37 -13.63 -0.14
N THR A 165 1.26 -14.40 -1.22
CA THR A 165 0.15 -15.33 -1.46
C THR A 165 0.54 -16.70 -0.92
N THR A 166 -0.27 -17.26 -0.02
CA THR A 166 -0.05 -18.58 0.60
C THR A 166 -0.81 -19.68 -0.11
#